data_AF-A0A349G977-F1
#
_entry.id   AF-A0A349G977-F1
#
_cell.length_a   1.000
_cell.length_b   1.000
_cell.length_c   1.000
_cell.angle_alpha   90.00
_cell.angle_beta   90.00
_cell.angle_gamma   90.00
#
_symmetry.space_group_name_H-M   'P 1'
#
loop_
_entity.id
_entity.type
_entity.pdbx_description
1 polymer ?
#
loop_
_entity_poly.entity_id
_entity_poly.type
_entity_poly.pdbx_seq_one_letter_code
_entity_poly.pdbx_strand_id
1 'polypeptide(L)'
;MKRINFPLLLGTLIVLALLAMAFFPELFTDQDPLFESSAKYIEVKIDGEWVEKFGHNPMPPNKENIMGTDDAGRDVYTRLVYGTKNTLKLVFLIAFFRMCIAFPLGMAAGMGAKPISAFIRVFNTFFTAVPILIFSIIILNIAYFRQLQMDMAITAFAVVLTALGWAKLAGMIEDRTRNVMDDKFIEGEIAIGKTKLQIAYQNVLPHIIPDATSLFFKEMGMAMFLIAQLAVFNVFVGVARRVNALAFRANYEMILEPEWGGTLSRIAVNLRKFDAVYWMTVYPIILFSIAIMGLNLLGEGLRMEFQKRNSRVISHIRKAYYFISPKMFIAQIKAIQTYYRQVLVKIAIIVFIIAYAAIPWHPSQHKFDIERAMSHVHALTQENLKGREAGTEGGQLAGEYIKSALLSYGYIIEEMPIEFVSQVDGKEAPQDLTPVSINDGYIKITNQDGIETTFELYKDFAVLSVNRNAYASEPSERLIYNGYGANASIATPLKEGDTIIPLSTSYPNLHEYYARQISQYSAEILMSGRGYGAAVTPQIFNTTAIIPFIGLYEALNQGRYEIEINLSYPKPATYPGRNIMGYKLGKGKTLEQPGEIVIIGAAYDGTYAGESSV
;
A
#
# COMPACT_ATOMS: atom_id res chain seq x y z
N MET A 1 18.65 -32.26 -37.94
CA MET A 1 18.26 -32.14 -36.51
C MET A 1 17.19 -31.06 -36.38
N LYS A 2 16.02 -31.34 -35.77
CA LYS A 2 15.01 -30.31 -35.51
C LYS A 2 15.59 -29.32 -34.49
N ARG A 3 15.82 -28.07 -34.86
CA ARG A 3 16.26 -27.02 -33.92
C ARG A 3 15.18 -26.86 -32.84
N ILE A 4 15.57 -27.13 -31.59
CA ILE A 4 14.70 -26.95 -30.42
C ILE A 4 14.39 -25.46 -30.29
N ASN A 5 13.13 -25.13 -30.04
CA ASN A 5 12.69 -23.77 -29.78
C ASN A 5 12.99 -23.42 -28.31
N PHE A 6 14.25 -23.09 -28.03
CA PHE A 6 14.72 -22.78 -26.67
C PHE A 6 13.92 -21.66 -25.99
N PRO A 7 13.59 -20.52 -26.65
CA PRO A 7 12.77 -19.48 -26.04
C PRO A 7 11.40 -20.01 -25.59
N LEU A 8 10.75 -20.84 -26.43
CA LEU A 8 9.46 -21.44 -26.06
C LEU A 8 9.59 -22.36 -24.85
N LEU A 9 10.58 -23.26 -24.84
CA LEU A 9 10.77 -24.23 -23.76
C LEU A 9 11.06 -23.54 -22.42
N LEU A 10 12.03 -22.61 -22.40
CA LEU A 10 12.41 -21.90 -21.18
C LEU A 10 11.29 -20.96 -20.71
N GLY A 11 10.67 -20.22 -21.63
CA GLY A 11 9.54 -19.35 -21.31
C GLY A 11 8.33 -20.12 -20.75
N THR A 12 7.99 -21.28 -21.34
CA THR A 12 6.94 -22.15 -20.81
C THR A 12 7.29 -22.68 -19.41
N LEU A 13 8.53 -23.10 -19.16
CA LEU A 13 8.95 -23.60 -17.85
C LEU A 13 8.82 -22.51 -16.77
N ILE A 14 9.29 -21.29 -17.04
CA ILE A 14 9.20 -20.17 -16.09
C ILE A 14 7.73 -19.83 -15.82
N VAL A 15 6.90 -19.69 -16.86
CA VAL A 15 5.48 -19.36 -16.68
C VAL A 15 4.73 -20.47 -15.93
N LEU A 16 5.05 -21.75 -16.18
CA LEU A 16 4.46 -22.86 -15.42
C LEU A 16 4.87 -22.83 -13.94
N ALA A 17 6.12 -22.51 -13.63
CA ALA A 17 6.58 -22.35 -12.25
C ALA A 17 5.83 -21.19 -11.54
N LEU A 18 5.64 -20.06 -12.23
CA LEU A 18 4.87 -18.93 -11.70
C LEU A 18 3.39 -19.26 -11.52
N LEU A 19 2.78 -20.02 -12.43
CA LEU A 19 1.41 -20.51 -12.28
C LEU A 19 1.31 -21.50 -11.11
N ALA A 20 2.29 -22.38 -10.92
CA ALA A 20 2.34 -23.27 -9.77
C ALA A 20 2.40 -22.46 -8.46
N MET A 21 3.25 -21.43 -8.36
CA MET A 21 3.29 -20.53 -7.20
C MET A 21 1.96 -19.81 -6.98
N ALA A 22 1.30 -19.35 -8.05
CA ALA A 22 0.03 -18.61 -7.95
C ALA A 22 -1.16 -19.47 -7.50
N PHE A 23 -1.25 -20.72 -7.97
CA PHE A 23 -2.38 -21.60 -7.67
C PHE A 23 -2.14 -22.53 -6.48
N PHE A 24 -0.88 -22.85 -6.19
CA PHE A 24 -0.49 -23.78 -5.13
C PHE A 24 0.68 -23.22 -4.31
N PRO A 25 0.50 -22.07 -3.62
CA PRO A 25 1.57 -21.44 -2.84
C PRO A 25 2.10 -22.35 -1.71
N GLU A 26 1.25 -23.23 -1.18
CA GLU A 26 1.58 -24.25 -0.17
C GLU A 26 2.65 -25.24 -0.64
N LEU A 27 2.89 -25.41 -1.95
CA LEU A 27 4.00 -26.22 -2.46
C LEU A 27 5.38 -25.58 -2.25
N PHE A 28 5.41 -24.28 -1.94
CA PHE A 28 6.62 -23.47 -1.87
C PHE A 28 6.91 -22.98 -0.44
N THR A 29 5.89 -22.77 0.38
CA THR A 29 6.06 -22.33 1.77
C THR A 29 4.87 -22.78 2.62
N ASP A 30 5.17 -23.17 3.86
CA ASP A 30 4.17 -23.50 4.89
C ASP A 30 3.90 -22.30 5.83
N GLN A 31 4.57 -21.17 5.62
CA GLN A 31 4.40 -19.98 6.46
C GLN A 31 3.21 -19.13 6.02
N ASP A 32 2.58 -18.45 6.98
CA ASP A 32 1.52 -17.48 6.70
C ASP A 32 2.15 -16.16 6.19
N PRO A 33 1.76 -15.66 4.99
CA PRO A 33 2.27 -14.39 4.44
C PRO A 33 1.93 -13.13 5.28
N LEU A 34 1.04 -13.27 6.26
CA LEU A 34 0.63 -12.22 7.19
C LEU A 34 1.25 -12.35 8.57
N PHE A 35 1.98 -13.43 8.86
CA PHE A 35 2.60 -13.65 10.16
C PHE A 35 3.71 -12.62 10.44
N GLU A 36 3.49 -11.78 11.45
CA GLU A 36 4.43 -10.73 11.88
C GLU A 36 5.32 -11.25 13.02
N SER A 37 6.62 -11.37 12.79
CA SER A 37 7.56 -11.73 13.85
C SER A 37 7.92 -10.51 14.72
N SER A 38 7.93 -10.69 16.04
CA SER A 38 8.51 -9.70 16.97
C SER A 38 10.04 -9.73 16.95
N ALA A 39 10.67 -8.67 17.48
CA ALA A 39 12.12 -8.64 17.70
C ALA A 39 12.55 -9.85 18.54
N LYS A 40 13.63 -10.51 18.12
CA LYS A 40 14.12 -11.75 18.73
C LYS A 40 15.59 -11.96 18.40
N TYR A 41 16.24 -12.87 19.11
CA TYR A 41 17.55 -13.37 18.70
C TYR A 41 17.41 -14.17 17.41
N ILE A 42 18.26 -13.84 16.44
CA ILE A 42 18.31 -14.47 15.13
C ILE A 42 19.74 -14.87 14.82
N GLU A 43 19.90 -15.97 14.09
CA GLU A 43 21.20 -16.36 13.56
C GLU A 43 21.42 -15.71 12.20
N VAL A 44 22.36 -14.77 12.14
CA VAL A 44 22.72 -14.02 10.93
C VAL A 44 24.14 -14.33 10.52
N LYS A 45 24.39 -14.27 9.21
CA LYS A 45 25.72 -14.51 8.67
C LYS A 45 26.51 -13.20 8.64
N ILE A 46 27.54 -13.09 9.47
CA ILE A 46 28.46 -11.94 9.53
C ILE A 46 29.85 -12.47 9.15
N ASP A 47 30.48 -11.85 8.14
CA ASP A 47 31.81 -12.25 7.63
C ASP A 47 32.00 -13.74 7.29
N GLY A 48 30.90 -14.43 6.96
CA GLY A 48 30.93 -15.85 6.61
C GLY A 48 30.51 -16.79 7.74
N GLU A 49 30.45 -16.31 8.98
CA GLU A 49 30.12 -17.10 10.17
C GLU A 49 28.69 -16.83 10.66
N TRP A 50 28.04 -17.85 11.20
CA TRP A 50 26.72 -17.70 11.82
C TRP A 50 26.89 -17.19 13.24
N VAL A 51 26.35 -15.99 13.50
CA VAL A 51 26.40 -15.34 14.80
C VAL A 51 24.98 -15.08 15.26
N GLU A 52 24.69 -15.42 16.51
CA GLU A 52 23.43 -15.07 17.15
C GLU A 52 23.44 -13.58 17.51
N LYS A 53 22.45 -12.85 17.02
CA LYS A 53 22.31 -11.40 17.24
C LYS A 53 20.85 -11.07 17.52
N PHE A 54 20.62 -10.16 18.46
CA PHE A 54 19.29 -9.59 18.64
C PHE A 54 18.89 -8.77 17.40
N GLY A 55 17.87 -9.23 16.69
CA GLY A 55 17.33 -8.63 15.48
C GLY A 55 16.05 -7.85 15.75
N HIS A 56 15.90 -6.70 15.10
CA HIS A 56 14.66 -5.94 15.04
C HIS A 56 14.17 -5.88 13.59
N ASN A 57 12.87 -5.68 13.39
CA ASN A 57 12.30 -5.58 12.05
C ASN A 57 12.72 -4.27 11.37
N PRO A 58 12.94 -4.27 10.04
CA PRO A 58 13.07 -5.45 9.18
C PRO A 58 14.37 -6.21 9.47
N MET A 59 14.28 -7.54 9.62
CA MET A 59 15.42 -8.41 9.89
C MET A 59 16.10 -8.86 8.59
N PRO A 60 17.44 -8.92 8.54
CA PRO A 60 18.17 -9.42 7.37
C PRO A 60 17.94 -10.91 7.12
N PRO A 61 18.30 -11.41 5.92
CA PRO A 61 18.36 -12.84 5.63
C PRO A 61 19.04 -13.62 6.76
N ASN A 62 18.31 -14.60 7.29
CA ASN A 62 18.71 -15.42 8.42
C ASN A 62 18.27 -16.88 8.19
N LYS A 63 18.56 -17.80 9.13
CA LYS A 63 18.22 -19.22 8.97
C LYS A 63 16.72 -19.49 8.86
N GLU A 64 15.89 -18.65 9.48
CA GLU A 64 14.44 -18.81 9.45
C GLU A 64 13.82 -18.10 8.23
N ASN A 65 14.30 -16.88 7.94
CA ASN A 65 13.83 -16.06 6.82
C ASN A 65 14.96 -15.92 5.79
N ILE A 66 15.01 -16.84 4.82
CA ILE A 66 16.09 -16.92 3.82
C ILE A 66 16.18 -15.63 2.98
N MET A 67 15.06 -14.94 2.75
CA MET A 67 15.01 -13.67 2.02
C MET A 67 14.86 -12.45 2.95
N GLY A 68 15.04 -12.63 4.26
CA GLY A 68 14.79 -11.61 5.28
C GLY A 68 13.31 -11.32 5.50
N THR A 69 13.03 -10.33 6.34
CA THR A 69 11.67 -9.89 6.66
C THR A 69 11.37 -8.48 6.19
N ASP A 70 10.09 -8.13 6.11
CA ASP A 70 9.66 -6.74 5.88
C ASP A 70 9.59 -5.91 7.17
N ASP A 71 9.16 -4.64 7.06
CA ASP A 71 9.05 -3.70 8.18
C ASP A 71 8.19 -4.22 9.35
N ALA A 72 7.28 -5.16 9.08
CA ALA A 72 6.40 -5.78 10.06
C ALA A 72 6.93 -7.12 10.60
N GLY A 73 8.10 -7.58 10.15
CA GLY A 73 8.65 -8.89 10.51
C GLY A 73 8.05 -10.04 9.72
N ARG A 74 7.44 -9.78 8.56
CA ARG A 74 6.85 -10.85 7.73
C ARG A 74 7.87 -11.39 6.75
N ASP A 75 7.87 -12.70 6.55
CA ASP A 75 8.82 -13.38 5.66
C ASP A 75 8.67 -12.90 4.19
N VAL A 76 9.72 -12.31 3.63
CA VAL A 76 9.69 -11.73 2.27
C VAL A 76 9.46 -12.81 1.21
N TYR A 77 10.05 -14.00 1.38
CA TYR A 77 9.89 -15.10 0.42
C TYR A 77 8.42 -15.54 0.34
N THR A 78 7.79 -15.76 1.49
CA THR A 78 6.39 -16.16 1.62
C THR A 78 5.47 -15.09 1.03
N ARG A 79 5.73 -13.81 1.30
CA ARG A 79 4.98 -12.71 0.69
C ARG A 79 5.11 -12.68 -0.83
N LEU A 80 6.29 -12.98 -1.38
CA LEU A 80 6.49 -13.06 -2.82
C LEU A 80 5.76 -14.27 -3.44
N VAL A 81 5.82 -15.44 -2.81
CA VAL A 81 5.10 -16.64 -3.26
C VAL A 81 3.59 -16.37 -3.35
N TYR A 82 2.97 -15.97 -2.24
CA TYR A 82 1.53 -15.66 -2.22
C TYR A 82 1.17 -14.45 -3.08
N GLY A 83 2.10 -13.50 -3.22
CA GLY A 83 1.92 -12.31 -4.05
C GLY A 83 1.88 -12.60 -5.55
N THR A 84 2.42 -13.74 -5.98
CA THR A 84 2.44 -14.16 -7.40
C THR A 84 1.04 -14.17 -8.00
N LYS A 85 0.04 -14.65 -7.25
CA LYS A 85 -1.35 -14.71 -7.69
C LYS A 85 -1.90 -13.33 -8.06
N ASN A 86 -1.74 -12.35 -7.17
CA ASN A 86 -2.28 -11.00 -7.37
C ASN A 86 -1.54 -10.26 -8.49
N THR A 87 -0.22 -10.38 -8.55
CA THR A 87 0.60 -9.75 -9.59
C THR A 87 0.32 -10.35 -10.97
N LEU A 88 0.23 -11.68 -11.11
CA LEU A 88 -0.12 -12.32 -12.38
C LEU A 88 -1.55 -11.99 -12.83
N LYS A 89 -2.51 -11.98 -11.91
CA LYS A 89 -3.91 -11.60 -12.19
C LYS A 89 -3.99 -10.19 -12.78
N LEU A 90 -3.25 -9.24 -12.18
CA LEU A 90 -3.19 -7.86 -12.65
C LEU A 90 -2.64 -7.75 -14.07
N VAL A 91 -1.45 -8.31 -14.35
CA VAL A 91 -0.84 -8.19 -15.69
C VAL A 91 -1.63 -8.94 -16.77
N PHE A 92 -2.28 -10.04 -16.39
CA PHE A 92 -3.20 -10.76 -17.26
C PHE A 92 -4.40 -9.89 -17.64
N LEU A 93 -5.06 -9.25 -16.66
CA LEU A 93 -6.20 -8.37 -16.93
C LEU A 93 -5.82 -7.15 -17.78
N ILE A 94 -4.65 -6.54 -17.52
CA ILE A 94 -4.14 -5.45 -18.35
C ILE A 94 -3.98 -5.90 -19.81
N ALA A 95 -3.27 -7.01 -20.04
CA ALA A 95 -3.04 -7.53 -21.40
C ALA A 95 -4.36 -7.94 -22.07
N PHE A 96 -5.28 -8.53 -21.32
CA PHE A 96 -6.59 -8.97 -21.81
C PHE A 96 -7.46 -7.80 -22.23
N PHE A 97 -7.65 -6.80 -21.37
CA PHE A 97 -8.45 -5.62 -21.72
C PHE A 97 -7.82 -4.81 -22.84
N ARG A 98 -6.48 -4.66 -22.87
CA ARG A 98 -5.78 -4.04 -24.01
C ARG A 98 -6.05 -4.80 -25.29
N MET A 99 -5.99 -6.13 -25.30
CA MET A 99 -6.29 -6.94 -26.48
C MET A 99 -7.75 -6.80 -26.92
N CYS A 100 -8.71 -6.75 -25.99
CA CYS A 100 -10.13 -6.54 -26.31
C CYS A 100 -10.40 -5.23 -27.06
N ILE A 101 -9.62 -4.18 -26.81
CA ILE A 101 -9.74 -2.88 -27.49
C ILE A 101 -8.85 -2.83 -28.73
N ALA A 102 -7.58 -3.20 -28.60
CA ALA A 102 -6.57 -3.08 -29.63
C ALA A 102 -6.82 -4.00 -30.81
N PHE A 103 -7.27 -5.23 -30.58
CA PHE A 103 -7.49 -6.22 -31.62
C PHE A 103 -8.55 -5.80 -32.65
N PRO A 104 -9.80 -5.45 -32.25
CA PRO A 104 -10.81 -5.02 -33.22
C PRO A 104 -10.45 -3.70 -33.91
N LEU A 105 -9.90 -2.72 -33.18
CA LEU A 105 -9.52 -1.43 -33.76
C LEU A 105 -8.35 -1.56 -34.74
N GLY A 106 -7.29 -2.26 -34.34
CA GLY A 106 -6.11 -2.50 -35.18
C GLY A 106 -6.47 -3.29 -36.44
N MET A 107 -7.27 -4.35 -36.30
CA MET A 107 -7.73 -5.13 -37.46
C MET A 107 -8.55 -4.27 -38.43
N ALA A 108 -9.50 -3.47 -37.92
CA ALA A 108 -10.30 -2.58 -38.77
C ALA A 108 -9.43 -1.52 -39.49
N ALA A 109 -8.48 -0.92 -38.78
CA ALA A 109 -7.54 0.05 -39.33
C ALA A 109 -6.66 -0.56 -40.44
N GLY A 110 -6.10 -1.76 -40.21
CA GLY A 110 -5.24 -2.44 -41.17
C GLY A 110 -5.99 -2.96 -42.40
N MET A 111 -7.30 -3.24 -42.26
CA MET A 111 -8.20 -3.54 -43.39
C MET A 111 -8.61 -2.30 -44.20
N GLY A 112 -8.10 -1.11 -43.85
CA GLY A 112 -8.29 0.13 -44.62
C GLY A 112 -9.29 1.13 -44.02
N ALA A 113 -9.74 0.96 -42.76
CA ALA A 113 -10.57 1.95 -42.09
C ALA A 113 -9.75 3.19 -41.67
N LYS A 114 -9.56 4.14 -42.60
CA LYS A 114 -8.81 5.39 -42.41
C LYS A 114 -9.14 6.17 -41.12
N PRO A 115 -10.42 6.40 -40.74
CA PRO A 115 -10.72 7.13 -39.51
C PRO A 115 -10.26 6.40 -38.25
N ILE A 116 -10.35 5.07 -38.22
CA ILE A 116 -9.88 4.25 -37.08
C ILE A 116 -8.35 4.29 -37.02
N SER A 117 -7.67 4.16 -38.15
CA SER A 117 -6.21 4.30 -38.25
C SER A 117 -5.73 5.68 -37.78
N ALA A 118 -6.45 6.76 -38.14
CA ALA A 118 -6.18 8.11 -37.64
C ALA A 118 -6.39 8.20 -36.12
N PHE A 119 -7.48 7.64 -35.59
CA PHE A 119 -7.77 7.60 -34.15
C PHE A 119 -6.68 6.88 -33.36
N ILE A 120 -6.26 5.68 -33.80
CA ILE A 120 -5.15 4.93 -33.19
C ILE A 120 -3.87 5.77 -33.19
N ARG A 121 -3.53 6.40 -34.32
CA ARG A 121 -2.33 7.24 -34.43
C ARG A 121 -2.35 8.43 -33.47
N VAL A 122 -3.47 9.14 -33.33
CA VAL A 122 -3.58 10.28 -32.41
C VAL A 122 -3.30 9.86 -30.98
N PHE A 123 -3.95 8.79 -30.49
CA PHE A 123 -3.73 8.30 -29.13
C PHE A 123 -2.32 7.74 -28.95
N ASN A 124 -1.78 7.01 -29.93
CA ASN A 124 -0.43 6.50 -29.87
C ASN A 124 0.61 7.63 -29.79
N THR A 125 0.46 8.68 -30.59
CA THR A 125 1.30 9.89 -30.51
C THR A 125 1.17 10.57 -29.15
N PHE A 126 -0.05 10.73 -28.64
CA PHE A 126 -0.29 11.34 -27.34
C PHE A 126 0.40 10.58 -26.18
N PHE A 127 0.22 9.26 -26.12
CA PHE A 127 0.84 8.42 -25.09
C PHE A 127 2.35 8.19 -25.29
N THR A 128 2.87 8.47 -26.48
CA THR A 128 4.33 8.46 -26.72
C THR A 128 4.95 9.80 -26.32
N ALA A 129 4.23 10.91 -26.48
CA ALA A 129 4.71 12.24 -26.12
C ALA A 129 4.84 12.42 -24.60
N VAL A 130 3.90 11.87 -23.83
CA VAL A 130 3.96 11.89 -22.36
C VAL A 130 4.15 10.46 -21.85
N PRO A 131 5.18 10.18 -21.04
CA PRO A 131 5.43 8.84 -20.52
C PRO A 131 4.19 8.25 -19.81
N ILE A 132 3.75 7.08 -20.25
CA ILE A 132 2.63 6.32 -19.64
C ILE A 132 2.84 6.16 -18.12
N LEU A 133 4.09 6.01 -17.70
CA LEU A 133 4.46 5.94 -16.28
C LEU A 133 3.99 7.17 -15.50
N ILE A 134 4.19 8.39 -16.03
CA ILE A 134 3.81 9.63 -15.35
C ILE A 134 2.29 9.72 -15.20
N PHE A 135 1.53 9.45 -16.27
CA PHE A 135 0.07 9.42 -16.18
C PHE A 135 -0.42 8.37 -15.18
N SER A 136 0.19 7.20 -15.19
CA SER A 136 -0.15 6.12 -14.29
C SER A 136 0.09 6.52 -12.83
N ILE A 137 1.22 7.18 -12.52
CA ILE A 137 1.52 7.71 -11.18
C ILE A 137 0.48 8.75 -10.76
N ILE A 138 0.15 9.71 -11.62
CA ILE A 138 -0.79 10.80 -11.30
C ILE A 138 -2.18 10.23 -11.00
N ILE A 139 -2.69 9.33 -11.85
CA ILE A 139 -4.05 8.79 -11.72
C ILE A 139 -4.13 7.82 -10.54
N LEU A 140 -3.18 6.88 -10.43
CA LEU A 140 -3.26 5.80 -9.45
C LEU A 140 -2.87 6.23 -8.03
N ASN A 141 -2.24 7.42 -7.86
CA ASN A 141 -2.02 8.00 -6.53
C ASN A 141 -3.23 8.74 -5.96
N ILE A 142 -4.31 8.92 -6.72
CA ILE A 142 -5.54 9.53 -6.18
C ILE A 142 -6.02 8.67 -5.01
N ALA A 143 -6.35 9.31 -3.88
CA ALA A 143 -6.69 8.65 -2.61
C ALA A 143 -7.76 7.56 -2.74
N TYR A 144 -8.70 7.74 -3.68
CA TYR A 144 -9.71 6.74 -4.03
C TYR A 144 -9.12 5.35 -4.31
N PHE A 145 -8.06 5.25 -5.13
CA PHE A 145 -7.50 3.95 -5.52
C PHE A 145 -6.79 3.24 -4.36
N ARG A 146 -6.25 3.99 -3.39
CA ARG A 146 -5.54 3.46 -2.22
C ARG A 146 -6.48 2.86 -1.16
N GLN A 147 -7.78 3.13 -1.25
CA GLN A 147 -8.80 2.64 -0.32
C GLN A 147 -9.60 1.46 -0.87
N LEU A 148 -9.36 1.06 -2.12
CA LEU A 148 -10.04 -0.06 -2.75
C LEU A 148 -9.54 -1.39 -2.18
N GLN A 149 -10.47 -2.30 -1.91
CA GLN A 149 -10.15 -3.70 -1.62
C GLN A 149 -9.38 -4.33 -2.78
N MET A 150 -8.53 -5.32 -2.48
CA MET A 150 -7.57 -5.89 -3.44
C MET A 150 -8.17 -6.21 -4.82
N ASP A 151 -9.30 -6.93 -4.91
CA ASP A 151 -9.89 -7.29 -6.21
C ASP A 151 -10.41 -6.09 -7.01
N MET A 152 -10.99 -5.10 -6.31
CA MET A 152 -11.43 -3.85 -6.93
C MET A 152 -10.23 -3.01 -7.38
N ALA A 153 -9.18 -2.95 -6.55
CA ALA A 153 -7.93 -2.26 -6.87
C ALA A 153 -7.26 -2.86 -8.10
N ILE A 154 -7.13 -4.21 -8.18
CA ILE A 154 -6.60 -4.90 -9.36
C ILE A 154 -7.38 -4.52 -10.62
N THR A 155 -8.72 -4.53 -10.54
CA THR A 155 -9.58 -4.20 -11.68
C THR A 155 -9.42 -2.74 -12.10
N ALA A 156 -9.39 -1.83 -11.13
CA ALA A 156 -9.22 -0.39 -11.36
C ALA A 156 -7.86 -0.08 -12.01
N PHE A 157 -6.77 -0.66 -11.49
CA PHE A 157 -5.44 -0.55 -12.08
C PHE A 157 -5.44 -1.12 -13.50
N ALA A 158 -6.05 -2.28 -13.72
CA ALA A 158 -6.12 -2.88 -15.05
C ALA A 158 -6.84 -1.96 -16.06
N VAL A 159 -7.94 -1.33 -15.67
CA VAL A 159 -8.70 -0.39 -16.52
C VAL A 159 -7.86 0.86 -16.83
N VAL A 160 -7.27 1.50 -15.82
CA VAL A 160 -6.45 2.71 -16.01
C VAL A 160 -5.26 2.42 -16.93
N LEU A 161 -4.50 1.37 -16.62
CA LEU A 161 -3.32 1.01 -17.42
C LEU A 161 -3.71 0.54 -18.82
N THR A 162 -4.90 -0.05 -19.00
CA THR A 162 -5.44 -0.35 -20.33
C THR A 162 -5.70 0.92 -21.13
N ALA A 163 -6.39 1.90 -20.53
CA ALA A 163 -6.73 3.16 -21.17
C ALA A 163 -5.49 3.92 -21.67
N LEU A 164 -4.37 3.82 -20.95
CA LEU A 164 -3.11 4.47 -21.30
C LEU A 164 -2.25 3.69 -22.31
N GLY A 165 -2.51 2.41 -22.55
CA GLY A 165 -1.60 1.53 -23.32
C GLY A 165 -2.18 0.84 -24.55
N TRP A 166 -3.51 0.85 -24.75
CA TRP A 166 -4.15 0.12 -25.84
C TRP A 166 -3.72 0.57 -27.24
N ALA A 167 -3.43 1.86 -27.43
CA ALA A 167 -3.18 2.44 -28.76
C ALA A 167 -1.90 1.90 -29.42
N LYS A 168 -0.83 1.70 -28.63
CA LYS A 168 0.42 1.11 -29.11
C LYS A 168 0.21 -0.31 -29.63
N LEU A 169 -0.52 -1.13 -28.86
CA LEU A 169 -0.86 -2.50 -29.25
C LEU A 169 -1.78 -2.51 -30.49
N ALA A 170 -2.73 -1.57 -30.58
CA ALA A 170 -3.62 -1.44 -31.74
C ALA A 170 -2.83 -1.12 -33.02
N GLY A 171 -1.83 -0.25 -32.93
CA GLY A 171 -0.92 0.05 -34.05
C GLY A 171 -0.12 -1.18 -34.52
N MET A 172 0.40 -1.99 -33.58
CA MET A 172 1.09 -3.24 -33.95
C MET A 172 0.16 -4.23 -34.67
N ILE A 173 -1.10 -4.32 -34.22
CA ILE A 173 -2.10 -5.18 -34.86
C ILE A 173 -2.52 -4.60 -36.22
N GLU A 174 -2.63 -3.27 -36.36
CA GLU A 174 -2.85 -2.58 -37.64
C GLU A 174 -1.77 -2.94 -38.65
N ASP A 175 -0.50 -2.81 -38.28
CA ASP A 175 0.63 -3.14 -39.16
C ASP A 175 0.63 -4.62 -39.53
N ARG A 176 0.34 -5.51 -38.58
CA ARG A 176 0.25 -6.94 -38.86
C ARG A 176 -0.91 -7.26 -39.80
N THR A 177 -2.03 -6.60 -39.61
CA THR A 177 -3.20 -6.75 -40.48
C THR A 177 -2.93 -6.27 -41.88
N ARG A 178 -2.28 -5.10 -42.03
CA ARG A 178 -1.90 -4.55 -43.34
C ARG A 178 -1.00 -5.53 -44.10
N ASN A 179 0.02 -6.10 -43.44
CA ASN A 179 0.87 -7.11 -44.05
C ASN A 179 0.09 -8.31 -44.59
N VAL A 180 -0.93 -8.79 -43.88
CA VAL A 180 -1.79 -9.88 -44.37
C VAL A 180 -2.65 -9.41 -45.54
N MET A 181 -3.17 -8.19 -45.49
CA MET A 181 -3.98 -7.62 -46.57
C MET A 181 -3.19 -7.42 -47.87
N ASP A 182 -1.88 -7.19 -47.77
CA ASP A 182 -0.97 -7.01 -48.91
C ASP A 182 -0.52 -8.36 -49.54
N ASP A 183 -0.89 -9.50 -48.97
CA ASP A 183 -0.56 -10.82 -49.53
C ASP A 183 -1.39 -11.14 -50.80
N LYS A 184 -0.74 -11.71 -51.82
CA LYS A 184 -1.35 -12.05 -53.13
C LYS A 184 -2.61 -12.92 -53.05
N PHE A 185 -2.73 -13.76 -52.01
CA PHE A 185 -3.93 -14.59 -51.87
C PHE A 185 -5.17 -13.74 -51.54
N ILE A 186 -5.01 -12.59 -50.85
CA ILE A 186 -6.10 -11.65 -50.59
C ILE A 186 -6.59 -11.02 -51.89
N GLU A 187 -5.70 -10.69 -52.84
CA GLU A 187 -6.10 -10.20 -54.16
C GLU A 187 -6.98 -11.22 -54.89
N GLY A 188 -6.61 -12.51 -54.85
CA GLY A 188 -7.42 -13.60 -55.42
C GLY A 188 -8.79 -13.72 -54.74
N GLU A 189 -8.84 -13.54 -53.42
CA GLU A 189 -10.07 -13.59 -52.63
C GLU A 189 -11.02 -12.41 -52.94
N ILE A 190 -10.45 -11.23 -53.23
CA ILE A 190 -11.20 -10.07 -53.72
C ILE A 190 -11.71 -10.32 -55.15
N ALA A 191 -10.88 -10.90 -56.03
CA ALA A 191 -11.25 -11.18 -57.42
C ALA A 191 -12.44 -12.15 -57.55
N ILE A 192 -12.60 -13.10 -56.62
CA ILE A 192 -13.76 -14.00 -56.54
C ILE A 192 -14.98 -13.37 -55.84
N GLY A 193 -14.94 -12.07 -55.54
CA GLY A 193 -16.08 -11.31 -55.02
C GLY A 193 -16.33 -11.41 -53.52
N LYS A 194 -15.35 -11.82 -52.70
CA LYS A 194 -15.56 -11.84 -51.24
C LYS A 194 -15.70 -10.43 -50.68
N THR A 195 -16.70 -10.26 -49.82
CA THR A 195 -16.91 -9.04 -49.05
C THR A 195 -15.79 -8.81 -48.03
N LYS A 196 -15.57 -7.56 -47.61
CA LYS A 196 -14.58 -7.23 -46.56
C LYS A 196 -14.79 -8.03 -45.28
N LEU A 197 -16.04 -8.29 -44.89
CA LEU A 197 -16.36 -9.08 -43.70
C LEU A 197 -15.96 -10.55 -43.87
N GLN A 198 -16.19 -11.13 -45.06
CA GLN A 198 -15.75 -12.49 -45.36
C GLN A 198 -14.23 -12.60 -45.36
N ILE A 199 -13.53 -11.63 -45.96
CA ILE A 199 -12.07 -11.56 -45.92
C ILE A 199 -11.58 -11.42 -44.47
N ALA A 200 -12.22 -10.58 -43.64
CA ALA A 200 -11.88 -10.41 -42.23
C ALA A 200 -11.92 -11.74 -41.46
N TYR A 201 -13.04 -12.46 -41.52
CA TYR A 201 -13.23 -13.67 -40.71
C TYR A 201 -12.57 -14.93 -41.28
N GLN A 202 -12.53 -15.08 -42.60
CA GLN A 202 -12.02 -16.30 -43.25
C GLN A 202 -10.52 -16.24 -43.50
N ASN A 203 -9.98 -15.04 -43.72
CA ASN A 203 -8.61 -14.85 -44.17
C ASN A 203 -7.80 -14.11 -43.11
N VAL A 204 -8.17 -12.89 -42.75
CA VAL A 204 -7.36 -12.03 -41.87
C VAL A 204 -7.27 -12.59 -40.45
N LEU A 205 -8.41 -12.82 -39.81
CA LEU A 205 -8.50 -13.26 -38.41
C LEU A 205 -7.71 -14.55 -38.14
N PRO A 206 -7.83 -15.63 -38.94
CA PRO A 206 -7.06 -16.88 -38.72
C PRO A 206 -5.55 -16.75 -38.95
N HIS A 207 -5.10 -15.70 -39.65
CA HIS A 207 -3.67 -15.42 -39.86
C HIS A 207 -3.09 -14.56 -38.74
N ILE A 208 -3.88 -13.67 -38.14
CA ILE A 208 -3.41 -12.76 -37.08
C ILE A 208 -3.49 -13.39 -35.68
N ILE A 209 -4.46 -14.28 -35.42
CA ILE A 209 -4.62 -14.91 -34.09
C ILE A 209 -3.31 -15.48 -33.51
N PRO A 210 -2.47 -16.21 -34.28
CA PRO A 210 -1.19 -16.68 -33.77
C PRO A 210 -0.28 -15.53 -33.32
N ASP A 211 -0.10 -14.50 -34.15
CA ASP A 211 0.72 -13.35 -33.80
C ASP A 211 0.16 -12.57 -32.60
N ALA A 212 -1.16 -12.41 -32.54
CA ALA A 212 -1.84 -11.79 -31.40
C ALA A 212 -1.64 -12.58 -30.10
N THR A 213 -1.55 -13.91 -30.17
CA THR A 213 -1.22 -14.76 -29.01
C THR A 213 0.20 -14.50 -28.53
N SER A 214 1.17 -14.38 -29.43
CA SER A 214 2.54 -13.98 -29.08
C SER A 214 2.57 -12.57 -28.45
N LEU A 215 1.85 -11.62 -29.07
CA LEU A 215 1.75 -10.24 -28.57
C LEU A 215 1.12 -10.19 -27.18
N PHE A 216 0.12 -11.03 -26.89
CA PHE A 216 -0.51 -11.09 -25.57
C PHE A 216 0.51 -11.38 -24.44
N PHE A 217 1.38 -12.38 -24.60
CA PHE A 217 2.40 -12.69 -23.58
C PHE A 217 3.46 -11.60 -23.47
N LYS A 218 3.88 -10.99 -24.59
CA LYS A 218 4.79 -9.84 -24.57
C LYS A 218 4.16 -8.64 -23.87
N GLU A 219 2.86 -8.43 -24.07
CA GLU A 219 2.10 -7.36 -23.42
C GLU A 219 2.00 -7.58 -21.91
N MET A 220 1.79 -8.83 -21.46
CA MET A 220 1.91 -9.17 -20.03
C MET A 220 3.31 -8.84 -19.49
N GLY A 221 4.37 -9.12 -20.25
CA GLY A 221 5.74 -8.76 -19.88
C GLY A 221 5.95 -7.24 -19.79
N MET A 222 5.41 -6.46 -20.73
CA MET A 222 5.43 -5.00 -20.67
C MET A 222 4.62 -4.44 -19.49
N ALA A 223 3.45 -5.02 -19.20
CA ALA A 223 2.64 -4.65 -18.05
C ALA A 223 3.36 -4.97 -16.73
N MET A 224 4.01 -6.13 -16.63
CA MET A 224 4.84 -6.55 -15.49
C MET A 224 5.97 -5.55 -15.23
N PHE A 225 6.64 -5.10 -16.28
CA PHE A 225 7.67 -4.07 -16.18
C PHE A 225 7.10 -2.72 -15.71
N LEU A 226 5.96 -2.30 -16.25
CA LEU A 226 5.31 -1.04 -15.86
C LEU A 226 4.89 -1.05 -14.38
N ILE A 227 4.31 -2.13 -13.87
CA ILE A 227 3.92 -2.21 -12.46
C ILE A 227 5.14 -2.26 -11.52
N ALA A 228 6.26 -2.85 -11.95
CA ALA A 228 7.52 -2.80 -11.20
C ALA A 228 8.08 -1.37 -11.14
N GLN A 229 7.98 -0.60 -12.24
CA GLN A 229 8.34 0.81 -12.23
C GLN A 229 7.43 1.62 -11.30
N LEU A 230 6.12 1.40 -11.36
CA LEU A 230 5.15 2.06 -10.46
C LEU A 230 5.45 1.77 -8.99
N ALA A 231 5.78 0.51 -8.67
CA ALA A 231 6.16 0.11 -7.33
C ALA A 231 7.34 0.93 -6.79
N VAL A 232 8.38 1.14 -7.60
CA VAL A 232 9.54 1.98 -7.23
C VAL A 232 9.13 3.43 -6.89
N PHE A 233 8.03 3.93 -7.45
CA PHE A 233 7.46 5.25 -7.12
C PHE A 233 6.38 5.21 -6.03
N ASN A 234 6.36 4.15 -5.21
CA ASN A 234 5.37 3.92 -4.17
C ASN A 234 3.92 3.85 -4.68
N VAL A 235 3.73 3.36 -5.91
CA VAL A 235 2.42 3.11 -6.52
C VAL A 235 2.25 1.61 -6.72
N PHE A 236 1.37 1.01 -5.94
CA PHE A 236 1.14 -0.42 -5.95
C PHE A 236 -0.34 -0.74 -5.69
N VAL A 237 -0.71 -2.01 -5.84
CA VAL A 237 -2.11 -2.43 -5.77
C VAL A 237 -2.46 -2.92 -4.37
N GLY A 238 -3.59 -2.47 -3.84
CA GLY A 238 -4.11 -2.91 -2.55
C GLY A 238 -4.02 -1.84 -1.48
N VAL A 239 -4.36 -2.23 -0.26
CA VAL A 239 -4.52 -1.28 0.85
C VAL A 239 -3.22 -1.20 1.65
N ALA A 240 -2.72 0.03 1.77
CA ALA A 240 -1.65 0.36 2.70
C ALA A 240 -2.28 0.89 4.00
N ARG A 241 -2.11 0.15 5.10
CA ARG A 241 -2.52 0.62 6.42
C ARG A 241 -1.33 1.24 7.12
N ARG A 242 -1.41 2.51 7.50
CA ARG A 242 -0.47 3.09 8.46
C ARG A 242 -0.73 2.49 9.82
N VAL A 243 0.24 1.74 10.32
CA VAL A 243 0.24 1.29 11.72
C VAL A 243 0.97 2.36 12.50
N ASN A 244 0.19 3.19 13.20
CA ASN A 244 0.74 4.12 14.18
C ASN A 244 0.75 3.40 15.53
N ALA A 245 1.88 2.84 15.91
CA ALA A 245 2.03 2.22 17.22
C ALA A 245 2.82 3.17 18.11
N LEU A 246 2.24 3.56 19.25
CA LEU A 246 2.89 4.47 20.21
C LEU A 246 3.92 3.76 21.11
N ALA A 247 4.08 2.44 20.95
CA ALA A 247 5.12 1.66 21.62
C ALA A 247 5.51 0.42 20.78
N PHE A 248 6.82 0.17 20.66
CA PHE A 248 7.48 -1.01 20.06
C PHE A 248 7.40 -1.26 18.55
N ARG A 249 6.46 -0.65 17.81
CA ARG A 249 6.44 -0.74 16.33
C ARG A 249 6.72 0.63 15.72
N ALA A 250 7.66 0.68 14.78
CA ALA A 250 7.85 1.88 13.98
C ALA A 250 6.52 2.28 13.31
N ASN A 251 6.30 3.57 13.07
CA ASN A 251 5.22 3.99 12.19
C ASN A 251 5.55 3.47 10.78
N TYR A 252 4.94 2.35 10.38
CA TYR A 252 5.14 1.76 9.06
C TYR A 252 3.83 1.64 8.30
N GLU A 253 3.90 1.79 6.98
CA GLU A 253 2.79 1.51 6.08
C GLU A 253 2.78 0.01 5.79
N MET A 254 1.91 -0.75 6.45
CA MET A 254 1.72 -2.17 6.19
C MET A 254 0.92 -2.37 4.91
N ILE A 255 1.48 -3.06 3.91
CA ILE A 255 0.64 -3.66 2.85
C ILE A 255 -0.04 -4.89 3.44
N LEU A 256 -1.37 -4.89 3.48
CA LEU A 256 -2.13 -5.98 4.06
C LEU A 256 -1.95 -7.25 3.23
N GLU A 257 -2.33 -7.20 1.96
CA GLU A 257 -2.30 -8.37 1.10
C GLU A 257 -0.90 -8.61 0.47
N PRO A 258 -0.50 -9.87 0.25
CA PRO A 258 0.74 -10.17 -0.46
C PRO A 258 0.60 -9.82 -1.94
N GLU A 259 1.51 -8.98 -2.45
CA GLU A 259 1.69 -8.65 -3.86
C GLU A 259 3.09 -8.04 -4.07
N TRP A 260 3.67 -8.24 -5.26
CA TRP A 260 5.09 -7.93 -5.50
C TRP A 260 5.40 -6.43 -5.53
N GLY A 261 4.50 -5.60 -6.06
CA GLY A 261 4.70 -4.17 -6.19
C GLY A 261 4.78 -3.46 -4.84
N GLY A 262 3.95 -3.84 -3.88
CA GLY A 262 3.96 -3.32 -2.52
C GLY A 262 5.19 -3.80 -1.77
N THR A 263 5.59 -5.06 -1.97
CA THR A 263 6.85 -5.54 -1.40
C THR A 263 8.04 -4.71 -1.93
N LEU A 264 8.06 -4.43 -3.24
CA LEU A 264 9.08 -3.60 -3.88
C LEU A 264 8.98 -2.10 -3.51
N SER A 265 7.78 -1.59 -3.22
CA SER A 265 7.57 -0.16 -2.99
C SER A 265 8.28 0.40 -1.77
N ARG A 266 8.70 -0.49 -0.86
CA ARG A 266 9.54 -0.16 0.30
C ARG A 266 10.83 0.54 -0.09
N ILE A 267 11.35 0.30 -1.29
CA ILE A 267 12.53 1.02 -1.80
C ILE A 267 12.31 2.54 -1.75
N ALA A 268 11.13 3.03 -2.15
CA ALA A 268 10.83 4.46 -2.24
C ALA A 268 10.94 5.18 -0.89
N VAL A 269 10.64 4.46 0.19
CA VAL A 269 10.67 4.97 1.57
C VAL A 269 12.05 4.80 2.20
N ASN A 270 12.75 3.70 1.89
CA ASN A 270 14.00 3.30 2.53
C ASN A 270 15.26 3.57 1.69
N LEU A 271 15.20 4.43 0.66
CA LEU A 271 16.34 4.72 -0.24
C LEU A 271 17.66 5.03 0.51
N ARG A 272 17.60 5.78 1.61
CA ARG A 272 18.79 6.15 2.42
C ARG A 272 19.31 5.02 3.30
N LYS A 273 18.52 3.97 3.50
CA LYS A 273 18.84 2.79 4.33
C LYS A 273 19.08 1.54 3.48
N PHE A 274 19.29 1.67 2.17
CA PHE A 274 19.38 0.55 1.25
C PHE A 274 20.37 -0.53 1.72
N ASP A 275 21.56 -0.14 2.18
CA ASP A 275 22.57 -1.08 2.68
C ASP A 275 22.06 -1.91 3.86
N ALA A 276 21.20 -1.33 4.69
CA ALA A 276 20.60 -1.98 5.84
C ALA A 276 19.37 -2.84 5.50
N VAL A 277 18.74 -2.67 4.32
CA VAL A 277 17.46 -3.34 3.96
C VAL A 277 17.37 -3.84 2.51
N TYR A 278 18.52 -4.14 1.88
CA TYR A 278 18.61 -4.43 0.45
C TYR A 278 17.70 -5.60 0.00
N TRP A 279 17.48 -6.60 0.86
CA TRP A 279 16.72 -7.82 0.53
C TRP A 279 15.28 -7.52 0.11
N MET A 280 14.63 -6.53 0.75
CA MET A 280 13.27 -6.09 0.42
C MET A 280 13.18 -5.48 -0.99
N THR A 281 14.31 -5.11 -1.60
CA THR A 281 14.36 -4.56 -2.96
C THR A 281 14.85 -5.59 -3.96
N VAL A 282 15.97 -6.26 -3.65
CA VAL A 282 16.66 -7.15 -4.58
C VAL A 282 15.81 -8.36 -4.93
N TYR A 283 15.21 -9.04 -3.94
CA TYR A 283 14.45 -10.27 -4.21
C TYR A 283 13.18 -10.03 -5.05
N PRO A 284 12.34 -8.99 -4.77
CA PRO A 284 11.23 -8.66 -5.66
C PRO A 284 11.69 -8.31 -7.07
N ILE A 285 12.77 -7.53 -7.25
CA ILE A 285 13.30 -7.17 -8.59
C ILE A 285 13.74 -8.41 -9.37
N ILE A 286 14.42 -9.36 -8.72
CA ILE A 286 14.83 -10.61 -9.34
C ILE A 286 13.58 -11.38 -9.81
N LEU A 287 12.56 -11.48 -8.98
CA LEU A 287 11.33 -12.20 -9.32
C LEU A 287 10.54 -11.52 -10.45
N PHE A 288 10.41 -10.19 -10.42
CA PHE A 288 9.86 -9.41 -11.53
C PHE A 288 10.64 -9.67 -12.83
N SER A 289 11.96 -9.69 -12.76
CA SER A 289 12.84 -9.90 -13.91
C SER A 289 12.69 -11.30 -14.50
N ILE A 290 12.66 -12.35 -13.67
CA ILE A 290 12.38 -13.73 -14.08
C ILE A 290 11.01 -13.80 -14.78
N ALA A 291 9.98 -13.18 -14.22
CA ALA A 291 8.64 -13.16 -14.82
C ALA A 291 8.61 -12.43 -16.17
N ILE A 292 9.23 -11.26 -16.27
CA ILE A 292 9.33 -10.49 -17.52
C ILE A 292 10.06 -11.30 -18.59
N MET A 293 11.18 -11.94 -18.23
CA MET A 293 11.92 -12.81 -19.14
C MET A 293 11.08 -14.02 -19.57
N GLY A 294 10.43 -14.71 -18.63
CA GLY A 294 9.58 -15.86 -18.93
C GLY A 294 8.45 -15.53 -19.89
N LEU A 295 7.74 -14.42 -19.66
CA LEU A 295 6.64 -13.96 -20.52
C LEU A 295 7.13 -13.55 -21.91
N ASN A 296 8.24 -12.80 -22.02
CA ASN A 296 8.81 -12.40 -23.31
C ASN A 296 9.36 -13.59 -24.11
N LEU A 297 10.06 -14.51 -23.45
CA LEU A 297 10.58 -15.74 -24.06
C LEU A 297 9.44 -16.64 -24.54
N LEU A 298 8.36 -16.76 -23.76
CA LEU A 298 7.16 -17.49 -24.17
C LEU A 298 6.52 -16.86 -25.41
N GLY A 299 6.34 -15.52 -25.41
CA GLY A 299 5.80 -14.80 -26.56
C GLY A 299 6.67 -14.96 -27.82
N GLU A 300 7.98 -14.76 -27.71
CA GLU A 300 8.91 -14.93 -28.85
C GLU A 300 8.99 -16.39 -29.32
N GLY A 301 9.01 -17.33 -28.38
CA GLY A 301 8.98 -18.76 -28.67
C GLY A 301 7.72 -19.17 -29.44
N LEU A 302 6.55 -18.67 -29.04
CA LEU A 302 5.30 -18.89 -29.75
C LEU A 302 5.35 -18.28 -31.17
N ARG A 303 5.84 -17.04 -31.32
CA ARG A 303 6.05 -16.41 -32.64
C ARG A 303 6.92 -17.26 -33.56
N MET A 304 8.08 -17.73 -33.07
CA MET A 304 8.97 -18.61 -33.83
C MET A 304 8.28 -19.92 -34.21
N GLU A 305 7.45 -20.47 -33.32
CA GLU A 305 6.70 -21.70 -33.58
C GLU A 305 5.60 -21.49 -34.63
N PHE A 306 5.00 -20.28 -34.71
CA PHE A 306 3.98 -19.96 -35.70
C PHE A 306 4.53 -19.71 -37.10
N GLN A 307 5.82 -19.39 -37.23
CA GLN A 307 6.47 -19.27 -38.53
C GLN A 307 6.80 -20.64 -39.16
N LYS A 308 6.69 -21.74 -38.42
CA LYS A 308 6.95 -23.09 -38.94
C LYS A 308 5.77 -23.61 -39.77
N ARG A 309 6.06 -24.05 -41.00
CA ARG A 309 5.06 -24.60 -41.96
C ARG A 309 4.20 -25.74 -41.40
N ASN A 310 4.74 -26.58 -40.53
CA ASN A 310 4.06 -27.73 -39.91
C ASN A 310 3.84 -27.58 -38.40
N SER A 311 3.63 -26.36 -37.93
CA SER A 311 3.41 -26.10 -36.50
C SER A 311 2.13 -26.77 -36.01
N ARG A 312 2.28 -27.77 -35.13
CA ARG A 312 1.14 -28.38 -34.43
C ARG A 312 0.44 -27.37 -33.53
N VAL A 313 1.17 -26.39 -33.00
CA VAL A 313 0.64 -25.37 -32.08
C VAL A 313 -0.38 -24.47 -32.80
N ILE A 314 -0.12 -24.08 -34.06
CA ILE A 314 -1.09 -23.31 -34.87
C ILE A 314 -2.42 -24.07 -34.99
N SER A 315 -2.38 -25.38 -35.23
CA SER A 315 -3.58 -26.21 -35.34
C SER A 315 -4.40 -26.19 -34.04
N HIS A 316 -3.74 -26.28 -32.89
CA HIS A 316 -4.41 -26.26 -31.58
C HIS A 316 -5.00 -24.88 -31.27
N ILE A 317 -4.29 -23.79 -31.55
CA ILE A 317 -4.78 -22.42 -31.33
C ILE A 317 -5.98 -22.11 -32.23
N ARG A 318 -5.91 -22.48 -33.52
CA ARG A 318 -7.06 -22.33 -34.43
C ARG A 318 -8.25 -23.13 -33.93
N LYS A 319 -8.05 -24.35 -33.41
CA LYS A 319 -9.11 -25.15 -32.78
C LYS A 319 -9.65 -24.52 -31.49
N ALA A 320 -8.81 -23.87 -30.69
CA ALA A 320 -9.20 -23.20 -29.45
C ALA A 320 -10.19 -22.05 -29.72
N TYR A 321 -10.04 -21.30 -30.81
CA TYR A 321 -11.04 -20.31 -31.23
C TYR A 321 -12.43 -20.94 -31.45
N TYR A 322 -12.50 -22.07 -32.17
CA TYR A 322 -13.76 -22.80 -32.34
C TYR A 322 -14.29 -23.39 -31.03
N PHE A 323 -13.39 -23.74 -30.10
CA PHE A 323 -13.75 -24.21 -28.78
C PHE A 323 -14.42 -23.10 -27.94
N ILE A 324 -13.93 -21.87 -28.00
CA ILE A 324 -14.44 -20.75 -27.19
C ILE A 324 -15.65 -20.06 -27.85
N SER A 325 -15.87 -20.24 -29.16
CA SER A 325 -16.97 -19.59 -29.90
C SER A 325 -18.36 -19.87 -29.29
N PRO A 326 -19.11 -18.82 -28.87
CA PRO A 326 -20.47 -18.98 -28.33
C PRO A 326 -21.43 -19.62 -29.34
N LYS A 327 -21.31 -19.27 -30.62
CA LYS A 327 -22.14 -19.86 -31.69
C LYS A 327 -21.90 -21.36 -31.82
N MET A 328 -20.63 -21.78 -31.78
CA MET A 328 -20.28 -23.19 -31.84
C MET A 328 -20.76 -23.92 -30.59
N PHE A 329 -20.64 -23.31 -29.41
CA PHE A 329 -21.14 -23.89 -28.17
C PHE A 329 -22.67 -24.06 -28.19
N ILE A 330 -23.42 -23.06 -28.64
CA ILE A 330 -24.88 -23.15 -28.83
C ILE A 330 -25.22 -24.26 -29.85
N ALA A 331 -24.49 -24.37 -30.96
CA ALA A 331 -24.69 -25.43 -31.94
C ALA A 331 -24.41 -26.82 -31.34
N GLN A 332 -23.36 -26.96 -30.53
CA GLN A 332 -23.01 -28.19 -29.83
C GLN A 332 -24.04 -28.57 -28.76
N ILE A 333 -24.63 -27.59 -28.06
CA ILE A 333 -25.75 -27.80 -27.14
C ILE A 333 -26.99 -28.27 -27.91
N LYS A 334 -27.32 -27.65 -29.05
CA LYS A 334 -28.43 -28.11 -29.90
C LYS A 334 -28.22 -29.52 -30.43
N ALA A 335 -26.97 -29.92 -30.67
CA ALA A 335 -26.58 -31.27 -31.11
C ALA A 335 -25.93 -32.09 -29.97
N ILE A 336 -26.48 -32.02 -28.75
CA ILE A 336 -25.84 -32.57 -27.55
C ILE A 336 -25.60 -34.08 -27.62
N GLN A 337 -26.47 -34.85 -28.28
CA GLN A 337 -26.31 -36.30 -28.43
C GLN A 337 -24.98 -36.67 -29.11
N THR A 338 -24.51 -35.84 -30.05
CA THR A 338 -23.25 -36.04 -30.77
C THR A 338 -22.05 -35.44 -30.03
N TYR A 339 -22.24 -34.29 -29.37
CA TYR A 339 -21.14 -33.49 -28.80
C TYR A 339 -21.11 -33.45 -27.26
N TYR A 340 -21.81 -34.35 -26.56
CA TYR A 340 -22.00 -34.31 -25.10
C TYR A 340 -20.70 -34.15 -24.31
N ARG A 341 -19.62 -34.85 -24.69
CA ARG A 341 -18.30 -34.74 -24.02
C ARG A 341 -17.72 -33.33 -24.10
N GLN A 342 -17.82 -32.69 -25.28
CA GLN A 342 -17.28 -31.35 -25.49
C GLN A 342 -18.11 -30.31 -24.74
N VAL A 343 -19.44 -30.47 -24.74
CA VAL A 343 -20.36 -29.62 -23.99
C VAL A 343 -20.08 -29.74 -22.49
N LEU A 344 -19.94 -30.95 -21.95
CA LEU A 344 -19.62 -31.18 -20.54
C LEU A 344 -18.29 -30.53 -20.13
N VAL A 345 -17.23 -30.70 -20.91
CA VAL A 345 -15.92 -30.08 -20.62
C VAL A 345 -16.03 -28.55 -20.63
N LYS A 346 -16.74 -27.96 -21.61
CA LYS A 346 -16.93 -26.51 -21.67
C LYS A 346 -17.76 -26.00 -20.50
N ILE A 347 -18.84 -26.70 -20.14
CA ILE A 347 -19.65 -26.37 -18.95
C ILE A 347 -18.77 -26.46 -17.70
N ALA A 348 -17.99 -27.52 -17.53
CA ALA A 348 -17.10 -27.68 -16.39
C ALA A 348 -16.06 -26.55 -16.31
N ILE A 349 -15.48 -26.12 -17.43
CA ILE A 349 -14.55 -24.97 -17.48
C ILE A 349 -15.27 -23.67 -17.13
N ILE A 350 -16.46 -23.42 -17.68
CA ILE A 350 -17.24 -22.21 -17.39
C ILE A 350 -17.65 -22.18 -15.92
N VAL A 351 -18.16 -23.30 -15.39
CA VAL A 351 -18.51 -23.45 -13.98
C VAL A 351 -17.28 -23.28 -13.11
N PHE A 352 -16.12 -23.85 -13.49
CA PHE A 352 -14.88 -23.66 -12.77
C PHE A 352 -14.43 -22.19 -12.77
N ILE A 353 -14.51 -21.48 -13.90
CA ILE A 353 -14.16 -20.04 -13.97
C ILE A 353 -15.14 -19.20 -13.14
N ILE A 354 -16.44 -19.48 -13.22
CA ILE A 354 -17.47 -18.77 -12.44
C ILE A 354 -17.30 -19.07 -10.96
N ALA A 355 -17.13 -20.34 -10.57
CA ALA A 355 -16.80 -20.72 -9.21
C ALA A 355 -15.50 -20.05 -8.76
N TYR A 356 -14.49 -19.99 -9.64
CA TYR A 356 -13.23 -19.34 -9.34
C TYR A 356 -13.36 -17.83 -9.09
N ALA A 357 -14.22 -17.16 -9.86
CA ALA A 357 -14.45 -15.74 -9.74
C ALA A 357 -15.46 -15.35 -8.65
N ALA A 358 -16.49 -16.18 -8.40
CA ALA A 358 -17.60 -15.87 -7.51
C ALA A 358 -17.44 -16.47 -6.11
N ILE A 359 -16.69 -17.57 -5.96
CA ILE A 359 -16.41 -18.15 -4.65
C ILE A 359 -15.17 -17.45 -4.11
N PRO A 360 -15.24 -16.78 -2.96
CA PRO A 360 -14.04 -16.33 -2.26
C PRO A 360 -13.28 -17.59 -1.82
N TRP A 361 -12.11 -17.84 -2.42
CA TRP A 361 -11.30 -19.05 -2.16
C TRP A 361 -10.64 -19.05 -0.79
N HIS A 362 -10.57 -17.88 -0.16
CA HIS A 362 -10.13 -17.71 1.22
C HIS A 362 -11.22 -16.94 1.96
N PRO A 363 -12.41 -17.54 2.15
CA PRO A 363 -13.41 -16.90 2.98
C PRO A 363 -12.82 -16.79 4.38
N SER A 364 -12.93 -15.61 5.00
CA SER A 364 -12.57 -15.47 6.40
C SER A 364 -13.29 -16.56 7.19
N GLN A 365 -12.54 -17.37 7.92
CA GLN A 365 -13.11 -18.43 8.76
C GLN A 365 -14.07 -17.86 9.82
N HIS A 366 -13.98 -16.56 10.07
CA HIS A 366 -14.82 -15.82 10.99
C HIS A 366 -15.65 -14.77 10.23
N LYS A 367 -16.98 -14.82 10.39
CA LYS A 367 -17.86 -13.74 9.94
C LYS A 367 -17.59 -12.50 10.80
N PHE A 368 -17.49 -11.33 10.17
CA PHE A 368 -17.41 -10.08 10.89
C PHE A 368 -18.76 -9.78 11.57
N ASP A 369 -18.74 -9.69 12.89
CA ASP A 369 -19.92 -9.38 13.71
C ASP A 369 -20.02 -7.87 13.88
N ILE A 370 -20.81 -7.22 13.00
CA ILE A 370 -20.97 -5.76 12.97
C ILE A 370 -21.60 -5.28 14.28
N GLU A 371 -22.59 -5.99 14.82
CA GLU A 371 -23.27 -5.59 16.06
C GLU A 371 -22.30 -5.58 17.24
N ARG A 372 -21.47 -6.62 17.36
CA ARG A 372 -20.42 -6.69 18.38
C ARG A 372 -19.32 -5.64 18.17
N ALA A 373 -18.93 -5.36 16.93
CA ALA A 373 -17.98 -4.29 16.66
C ALA A 373 -18.56 -2.92 17.08
N MET A 374 -19.81 -2.66 16.75
CA MET A 374 -20.50 -1.42 17.13
C MET A 374 -20.74 -1.32 18.64
N SER A 375 -20.95 -2.44 19.34
CA SER A 375 -21.08 -2.42 20.81
C SER A 375 -19.78 -2.02 21.50
N HIS A 376 -18.62 -2.45 21.00
CA HIS A 376 -17.32 -1.98 21.47
C HIS A 376 -17.11 -0.49 21.21
N VAL A 377 -17.49 -0.01 20.01
CA VAL A 377 -17.42 1.42 19.71
C VAL A 377 -18.29 2.19 20.70
N HIS A 378 -19.54 1.77 20.90
CA HIS A 378 -20.45 2.44 21.83
C HIS A 378 -19.89 2.48 23.26
N ALA A 379 -19.42 1.33 23.78
CA ALA A 379 -18.82 1.24 25.10
C ALA A 379 -17.61 2.16 25.27
N LEU A 380 -16.73 2.22 24.27
CA LEU A 380 -15.53 3.07 24.28
C LEU A 380 -15.81 4.56 24.01
N THR A 381 -17.05 4.91 23.66
CA THR A 381 -17.47 6.30 23.44
C THR A 381 -18.41 6.85 24.52
N GLN A 382 -18.64 6.10 25.60
CA GLN A 382 -19.49 6.55 26.70
C GLN A 382 -18.90 7.79 27.39
N GLU A 383 -19.78 8.69 27.85
CA GLU A 383 -19.37 9.96 28.48
C GLU A 383 -18.53 9.77 29.74
N ASN A 384 -18.76 8.69 30.50
CA ASN A 384 -17.98 8.35 31.69
C ASN A 384 -16.50 8.07 31.39
N LEU A 385 -16.14 7.73 30.15
CA LEU A 385 -14.75 7.52 29.71
C LEU A 385 -14.05 8.84 29.33
N LYS A 386 -14.74 9.99 29.37
CA LYS A 386 -14.17 11.35 29.21
C LYS A 386 -13.15 11.46 28.06
N GLY A 387 -13.49 10.93 26.88
CA GLY A 387 -12.62 10.99 25.70
C GLY A 387 -11.48 9.98 25.65
N ARG A 388 -11.28 9.16 26.69
CA ARG A 388 -10.21 8.14 26.82
C ARG A 388 -8.81 8.75 26.79
N GLU A 389 -8.65 9.93 27.39
CA GLU A 389 -7.36 10.61 27.47
C GLU A 389 -6.35 9.77 28.27
N ALA A 390 -5.14 9.62 27.73
CA ALA A 390 -4.08 8.84 28.37
C ALA A 390 -3.71 9.42 29.74
N GLY A 391 -3.50 8.56 30.73
CA GLY A 391 -3.16 8.96 32.10
C GLY A 391 -4.34 9.48 32.94
N THR A 392 -5.56 9.48 32.40
CA THR A 392 -6.80 9.82 33.13
C THR A 392 -7.56 8.57 33.59
N GLU A 393 -8.50 8.76 34.51
CA GLU A 393 -9.44 7.69 34.94
C GLU A 393 -10.21 7.11 33.75
N GLY A 394 -10.61 7.95 32.78
CA GLY A 394 -11.34 7.52 31.60
C GLY A 394 -10.51 6.65 30.65
N GLY A 395 -9.22 6.98 30.47
CA GLY A 395 -8.26 6.15 29.75
C GLY A 395 -8.06 4.79 30.44
N GLN A 396 -7.83 4.81 31.75
CA GLN A 396 -7.67 3.60 32.56
C GLN A 396 -8.89 2.67 32.46
N LEU A 397 -10.11 3.20 32.59
CA LEU A 397 -11.35 2.42 32.46
C LEU A 397 -11.53 1.84 31.05
N ALA A 398 -11.13 2.58 30.02
CA ALA A 398 -11.15 2.09 28.65
C ALA A 398 -10.14 0.95 28.42
N GLY A 399 -8.95 1.05 29.02
CA GLY A 399 -7.97 -0.03 29.07
C GLY A 399 -8.52 -1.30 29.74
N GLU A 400 -9.15 -1.16 30.91
CA GLU A 400 -9.79 -2.29 31.62
C GLU A 400 -10.93 -2.92 30.82
N TYR A 401 -11.71 -2.12 30.09
CA TYR A 401 -12.74 -2.64 29.18
C TYR A 401 -12.13 -3.49 28.06
N ILE A 402 -11.07 -2.98 27.40
CA ILE A 402 -10.38 -3.69 26.31
C ILE A 402 -9.79 -5.00 26.82
N LYS A 403 -9.12 -4.96 27.97
CA LYS A 403 -8.59 -6.14 28.65
C LYS A 403 -9.69 -7.16 28.91
N SER A 404 -10.80 -6.74 29.51
CA SER A 404 -11.94 -7.62 29.81
C SER A 404 -12.53 -8.24 28.54
N ALA A 405 -12.66 -7.46 27.47
CA ALA A 405 -13.15 -7.94 26.17
C ALA A 405 -12.21 -8.99 25.56
N LEU A 406 -10.89 -8.73 25.56
CA LEU A 406 -9.88 -9.66 25.07
C LEU A 406 -9.89 -10.98 25.84
N LEU A 407 -9.94 -10.93 27.18
CA LEU A 407 -10.09 -12.13 28.02
C LEU A 407 -11.36 -12.92 27.67
N SER A 408 -12.49 -12.22 27.47
CA SER A 408 -13.76 -12.87 27.10
C SER A 408 -13.70 -13.60 25.75
N TYR A 409 -12.77 -13.21 24.87
CA TYR A 409 -12.52 -13.84 23.58
C TYR A 409 -11.46 -14.95 23.64
N GLY A 410 -10.96 -15.27 24.83
CA GLY A 410 -9.96 -16.30 25.08
C GLY A 410 -8.54 -15.88 24.72
N TYR A 411 -8.24 -14.57 24.73
CA TYR A 411 -6.87 -14.09 24.61
C TYR A 411 -6.18 -14.17 25.97
N ILE A 412 -4.91 -14.55 25.95
CA ILE A 412 -3.95 -14.36 27.04
C ILE A 412 -3.52 -12.90 26.99
N ILE A 413 -3.46 -12.21 28.13
CA ILE A 413 -3.10 -10.78 28.15
C ILE A 413 -1.80 -10.58 28.90
N GLU A 414 -0.93 -9.76 28.32
CA GLU A 414 0.24 -9.21 28.96
C GLU A 414 0.08 -7.69 29.09
N GLU A 415 0.37 -7.19 30.28
CA GLU A 415 0.38 -5.76 30.58
C GLU A 415 1.80 -5.33 30.87
N MET A 416 2.27 -4.32 30.15
CA MET A 416 3.58 -3.73 30.37
C MET A 416 3.39 -2.32 30.94
N PRO A 417 3.71 -2.08 32.22
CA PRO A 417 3.62 -0.74 32.79
C PRO A 417 4.65 0.20 32.14
N ILE A 418 4.25 1.45 31.96
CA ILE A 418 5.08 2.54 31.47
C ILE A 418 5.20 3.54 32.62
N GLU A 419 6.41 3.67 33.16
CA GLU A 419 6.69 4.67 34.19
C GLU A 419 6.87 6.04 33.54
N PHE A 420 6.11 7.01 34.03
CA PHE A 420 6.15 8.39 33.53
C PHE A 420 6.95 9.34 34.43
N VAL A 421 7.55 8.84 35.50
CA VAL A 421 8.26 9.65 36.48
C VAL A 421 9.68 9.13 36.60
N SER A 422 10.64 10.04 36.68
CA SER A 422 12.03 9.74 37.02
C SER A 422 12.43 10.51 38.28
N GLN A 423 13.36 9.94 39.05
CA GLN A 423 13.95 10.61 40.20
C GLN A 423 15.11 11.49 39.71
N VAL A 424 14.94 12.82 39.77
CA VAL A 424 15.98 13.79 39.47
C VAL A 424 16.21 14.62 40.73
N ASP A 425 17.43 14.56 41.30
CA ASP A 425 17.81 15.28 42.53
C ASP A 425 16.86 15.07 43.73
N GLY A 426 16.32 13.84 43.88
CA GLY A 426 15.42 13.47 44.98
C GLY A 426 14.00 14.04 44.86
N LYS A 427 13.64 14.62 43.71
CA LYS A 427 12.28 15.05 43.36
C LYS A 427 11.76 14.21 42.19
N GLU A 428 10.47 13.90 42.25
CA GLU A 428 9.76 13.25 41.15
C GLU A 428 9.56 14.26 40.01
N ALA A 429 10.17 13.97 38.85
CA ALA A 429 10.01 14.77 37.65
C ALA A 429 9.42 13.91 36.52
N PRO A 430 8.36 14.36 35.85
CA PRO A 430 7.77 13.60 34.76
C PRO A 430 8.72 13.52 33.54
N GLN A 431 8.82 12.36 32.92
CA GLN A 431 9.74 12.07 31.82
C GLN A 431 9.24 12.67 30.50
N ASP A 432 10.12 12.76 29.49
CA ASP A 432 9.70 13.11 28.13
C ASP A 432 8.60 12.15 27.66
N LEU A 433 7.61 12.70 26.96
CA LEU A 433 6.42 12.03 26.45
C LEU A 433 5.41 11.58 27.50
N THR A 434 5.58 12.01 28.76
CA THR A 434 4.56 11.85 29.80
C THR A 434 3.27 12.59 29.40
N PRO A 435 2.11 11.91 29.36
CA PRO A 435 0.83 12.57 29.14
C PRO A 435 0.52 13.58 30.25
N VAL A 436 0.00 14.75 29.86
CA VAL A 436 -0.44 15.79 30.79
C VAL A 436 -1.84 16.26 30.41
N SER A 437 -2.61 16.70 31.40
CA SER A 437 -3.93 17.31 31.18
C SER A 437 -3.87 18.83 31.34
N ILE A 438 -4.51 19.53 30.40
CA ILE A 438 -4.71 20.99 30.42
C ILE A 438 -6.22 21.21 30.32
N ASN A 439 -6.80 21.76 31.38
CA ASN A 439 -8.26 21.87 31.52
C ASN A 439 -8.83 23.03 30.72
N ASP A 440 -8.14 24.16 30.76
CA ASP A 440 -8.55 25.40 30.12
C ASP A 440 -7.34 26.21 29.65
N GLY A 441 -7.59 27.11 28.71
CA GLY A 441 -6.60 28.04 28.21
C GLY A 441 -7.15 28.91 27.09
N TYR A 442 -6.45 30.00 26.82
CA TYR A 442 -6.76 30.89 25.71
C TYR A 442 -5.48 31.36 25.00
N ILE A 443 -5.64 31.73 23.73
CA ILE A 443 -4.64 32.47 22.97
C ILE A 443 -5.27 33.81 22.62
N LYS A 444 -4.64 34.89 23.07
CA LYS A 444 -5.00 36.24 22.67
C LYS A 444 -4.00 36.71 21.63
N ILE A 445 -4.50 37.22 20.51
CA ILE A 445 -3.70 37.87 19.48
C ILE A 445 -4.06 39.35 19.43
N THR A 446 -3.05 40.21 19.31
CA THR A 446 -3.22 41.64 19.08
C THR A 446 -2.61 41.98 17.72
N ASN A 447 -3.43 42.52 16.82
CA ASN A 447 -2.97 42.92 15.50
C ASN A 447 -2.23 44.28 15.55
N GLN A 448 -1.67 44.73 14.42
CA GLN A 448 -0.95 46.00 14.35
C GLN A 448 -1.81 47.24 14.62
N ASP A 449 -3.14 47.12 14.47
CA ASP A 449 -4.11 48.18 14.76
C ASP A 449 -4.57 48.18 16.23
N GLY A 450 -4.03 47.30 17.07
CA GLY A 450 -4.37 47.18 18.50
C GLY A 450 -5.69 46.45 18.77
N ILE A 451 -6.26 45.76 17.78
CA ILE A 451 -7.47 44.95 17.95
C ILE A 451 -7.09 43.60 18.55
N GLU A 452 -7.66 43.30 19.71
CA GLU A 452 -7.48 42.03 20.40
C GLU A 452 -8.54 41.00 19.97
N THR A 453 -8.11 39.79 19.66
CA THR A 453 -8.99 38.64 19.42
C THR A 453 -8.56 37.48 20.30
N THR A 454 -9.52 36.85 20.99
CA THR A 454 -9.25 35.74 21.91
C THR A 454 -9.80 34.44 21.33
N PHE A 455 -9.02 33.37 21.43
CA PHE A 455 -9.31 32.02 20.95
C PHE A 455 -9.25 31.05 22.13
N GLU A 456 -10.17 30.09 22.18
CA GLU A 456 -10.35 29.17 23.32
C GLU A 456 -9.76 27.78 23.03
N LEU A 457 -9.13 27.19 24.05
CA LEU A 457 -8.61 25.82 23.99
C LEU A 457 -9.72 24.81 23.67
N TYR A 458 -9.42 23.83 22.82
CA TYR A 458 -10.32 22.80 22.26
C TYR A 458 -11.45 23.28 21.35
N LYS A 459 -11.66 24.60 21.23
CA LYS A 459 -12.60 25.19 20.28
C LYS A 459 -11.90 25.80 19.07
N ASP A 460 -10.76 26.43 19.31
CA ASP A 460 -10.01 27.18 18.30
C ASP A 460 -8.57 26.69 18.14
N PHE A 461 -8.06 25.89 19.09
CA PHE A 461 -6.74 25.27 19.02
C PHE A 461 -6.62 24.06 19.96
N ALA A 462 -5.58 23.25 19.77
CA ALA A 462 -5.19 22.17 20.67
C ALA A 462 -3.70 22.24 21.03
N VAL A 463 -3.33 21.75 22.22
CA VAL A 463 -1.94 21.65 22.67
C VAL A 463 -1.45 20.23 22.39
N LEU A 464 -0.35 20.10 21.65
CA LEU A 464 0.27 18.80 21.37
C LEU A 464 1.27 18.40 22.44
N SER A 465 2.04 19.37 22.90
CA SER A 465 3.12 19.15 23.85
C SER A 465 3.29 20.33 24.78
N VAL A 466 3.91 20.08 25.93
CA VAL A 466 4.27 21.07 26.94
C VAL A 466 5.77 21.01 27.16
N ASN A 467 6.42 22.18 27.17
CA ASN A 467 7.83 22.30 27.45
C ASN A 467 8.16 21.74 28.85
N ARG A 468 9.09 20.78 28.94
CA ARG A 468 9.55 20.16 30.19
C ARG A 468 10.05 21.16 31.23
N ASN A 469 10.58 22.31 30.79
CA ASN A 469 11.03 23.37 31.70
C ASN A 469 9.88 23.97 32.53
N ALA A 470 8.61 23.78 32.13
CA ALA A 470 7.46 24.12 32.95
C ALA A 470 7.43 23.42 34.33
N TYR A 471 8.15 22.29 34.45
CA TYR A 471 8.27 21.52 35.69
C TYR A 471 9.61 21.73 36.41
N ALA A 472 10.51 22.58 35.88
CA ALA A 472 11.83 22.84 36.47
C ALA A 472 11.81 23.88 37.61
N SER A 473 10.75 24.68 37.72
CA SER A 473 10.53 25.69 38.77
C SER A 473 9.34 25.34 39.66
N GLU A 474 9.10 26.08 40.75
CA GLU A 474 7.89 25.88 41.58
C GLU A 474 6.61 25.96 40.73
N PRO A 475 5.57 25.15 41.03
CA PRO A 475 4.36 25.11 40.23
C PRO A 475 3.72 26.51 40.17
N SER A 476 3.65 27.09 38.98
CA SER A 476 2.86 28.31 38.76
C SER A 476 1.37 27.94 38.69
N GLU A 477 0.47 28.87 39.02
CA GLU A 477 -0.98 28.60 38.83
C GLU A 477 -1.35 28.41 37.35
N ARG A 478 -0.60 29.08 36.45
CA ARG A 478 -0.82 29.06 34.99
C ARG A 478 0.50 29.13 34.23
N LEU A 479 0.48 28.61 33.01
CA LEU A 479 1.59 28.60 32.06
C LEU A 479 1.35 29.72 31.04
N ILE A 480 2.17 30.78 31.09
CA ILE A 480 1.99 31.98 30.27
C ILE A 480 3.19 32.13 29.33
N TYR A 481 2.92 32.28 28.04
CA TYR A 481 3.92 32.64 27.03
C TYR A 481 3.52 33.95 26.35
N ASN A 482 4.41 34.92 26.38
CA ASN A 482 4.25 36.20 25.70
C ASN A 482 5.33 36.35 24.64
N GLY A 483 4.95 36.80 23.46
CA GLY A 483 5.92 37.06 22.40
C GLY A 483 5.27 37.48 21.10
N TYR A 484 6.09 37.66 20.07
CA TYR A 484 5.62 37.97 18.73
C TYR A 484 5.50 36.70 17.88
N GLY A 485 4.32 36.50 17.30
CA GLY A 485 4.08 35.47 16.28
C GLY A 485 4.72 35.87 14.96
N ALA A 486 5.70 35.11 14.48
CA ALA A 486 6.39 35.39 13.23
C ALA A 486 6.63 34.13 12.40
N ASN A 487 6.43 34.23 11.08
CA ASN A 487 6.88 33.23 10.12
C ASN A 487 8.39 33.43 9.85
N ALA A 488 9.17 32.34 9.76
CA ALA A 488 10.60 32.37 9.52
C ALA A 488 11.01 33.20 8.27
N SER A 489 10.12 33.31 7.27
CA SER A 489 10.36 34.10 6.05
C SER A 489 10.18 35.62 6.22
N ILE A 490 9.60 36.08 7.35
CA ILE A 490 9.24 37.49 7.62
C ILE A 490 10.04 38.02 8.83
N ALA A 491 10.93 37.22 9.41
CA ALA A 491 11.67 37.54 10.63
C ALA A 491 12.82 38.54 10.38
N THR A 492 12.52 39.78 10.02
CA THR A 492 13.41 40.92 10.28
C THR A 492 12.71 42.28 10.13
N PRO A 493 13.05 43.29 10.97
CA PRO A 493 13.96 43.22 12.11
C PRO A 493 13.21 43.02 13.43
N LEU A 494 13.53 41.92 14.10
CA LEU A 494 13.24 41.71 15.51
C LEU A 494 14.21 42.57 16.33
N LYS A 495 13.74 43.21 17.41
CA LYS A 495 14.64 43.93 18.31
C LYS A 495 15.36 42.91 19.19
N GLU A 496 16.61 43.22 19.55
CA GLU A 496 17.40 42.39 20.45
C GLU A 496 16.70 42.33 21.83
N GLY A 497 16.20 41.15 22.22
CA GLY A 497 15.43 40.93 23.44
C GLY A 497 13.94 40.56 23.26
N ASP A 498 13.39 40.60 22.04
CA ASP A 498 12.01 40.17 21.78
C ASP A 498 11.87 38.63 21.90
N THR A 499 10.92 38.14 22.70
CA THR A 499 10.53 36.72 22.71
C THR A 499 9.73 36.39 21.47
N ILE A 500 10.13 35.34 20.74
CA ILE A 500 9.48 34.93 19.47
C ILE A 500 8.71 33.64 19.69
N ILE A 501 7.48 33.60 19.16
CA ILE A 501 6.69 32.38 19.04
C ILE A 501 6.66 32.01 17.55
N PRO A 502 7.45 31.02 17.09
CA PRO A 502 7.53 30.66 15.69
C PRO A 502 6.17 30.15 15.16
N LEU A 503 5.83 30.59 13.95
CA LEU A 503 4.71 30.11 13.15
C LEU A 503 5.24 29.19 12.04
N SER A 504 5.12 27.87 12.23
CA SER A 504 5.77 26.86 11.37
C SER A 504 4.77 26.14 10.46
N THR A 505 5.01 26.12 9.16
CA THR A 505 4.08 25.56 8.15
C THR A 505 4.29 24.07 7.85
N SER A 506 5.32 23.45 8.41
CA SER A 506 5.67 22.05 8.15
C SER A 506 5.17 21.19 9.31
N TYR A 507 4.36 20.17 8.99
CA TYR A 507 4.00 19.08 9.92
C TYR A 507 5.24 18.19 10.06
N PRO A 508 6.01 18.25 11.15
CA PRO A 508 7.09 17.29 11.33
C PRO A 508 6.41 15.96 11.67
N ASN A 509 6.81 14.87 11.02
CA ASN A 509 6.53 13.57 11.65
C ASN A 509 7.17 13.56 13.06
N LEU A 510 6.64 12.81 14.03
CA LEU A 510 7.25 12.70 15.37
C LEU A 510 8.77 12.44 15.28
N HIS A 511 9.24 11.72 14.26
CA HIS A 511 10.67 11.53 13.97
C HIS A 511 11.44 12.79 13.54
N GLU A 512 10.85 13.68 12.75
CA GLU A 512 11.43 14.99 12.44
C GLU A 512 11.40 15.94 13.66
N TYR A 513 10.46 15.71 14.59
CA TYR A 513 10.39 16.43 15.86
C TYR A 513 11.59 16.11 16.78
N TYR A 514 12.09 14.87 16.77
CA TYR A 514 13.35 14.52 17.45
C TYR A 514 14.61 15.09 16.76
N ALA A 515 14.56 15.31 15.44
CA ALA A 515 15.73 15.73 14.66
C ALA A 515 15.91 17.25 14.58
N ARG A 516 14.86 18.05 14.80
CA ARG A 516 14.99 19.51 14.83
C ARG A 516 15.49 19.97 16.21
N GLN A 517 16.55 20.80 16.21
CA GLN A 517 16.99 21.58 17.36
C GLN A 517 15.96 22.70 17.70
N ILE A 518 14.71 22.37 17.99
CA ILE A 518 13.69 23.34 18.49
C ILE A 518 13.95 23.69 19.97
N SER A 519 15.00 23.13 20.57
CA SER A 519 15.41 23.36 21.96
C SER A 519 15.64 24.83 22.34
N GLN A 520 15.63 25.76 21.38
CA GLN A 520 15.79 27.20 21.62
C GLN A 520 14.50 27.93 21.98
N TYR A 521 13.31 27.38 21.70
CA TYR A 521 12.02 28.07 21.93
C TYR A 521 11.17 27.41 23.03
N SER A 522 10.53 28.25 23.84
CA SER A 522 9.64 27.79 24.91
C SER A 522 8.26 27.33 24.39
N ALA A 523 7.75 27.95 23.33
CA ALA A 523 6.47 27.61 22.68
C ALA A 523 6.52 27.83 21.15
N GLU A 524 5.70 27.10 20.39
CA GLU A 524 5.57 27.15 18.93
C GLU A 524 4.11 26.94 18.48
N ILE A 525 3.70 27.58 17.38
CA ILE A 525 2.40 27.33 16.73
C ILE A 525 2.61 26.70 15.35
N LEU A 526 2.03 25.51 15.16
CA LEU A 526 2.15 24.70 13.95
C LEU A 526 1.02 25.02 12.95
N MET A 527 1.34 25.86 11.97
CA MET A 527 0.48 26.26 10.85
C MET A 527 0.34 25.15 9.78
N SER A 528 0.09 23.91 10.20
CA SER A 528 0.15 22.73 9.35
C SER A 528 -1.25 22.21 9.00
N GLY A 529 -1.93 22.86 8.04
CA GLY A 529 -3.22 22.42 7.47
C GLY A 529 -4.42 22.52 8.42
N ARG A 530 -5.63 22.64 7.85
CA ARG A 530 -6.90 22.84 8.58
C ARG A 530 -7.07 21.75 9.66
N GLY A 531 -6.86 22.12 10.93
CA GLY A 531 -7.01 21.21 12.06
C GLY A 531 -8.43 20.62 12.10
N TYR A 532 -8.52 19.29 12.09
CA TYR A 532 -9.75 18.59 12.46
C TYR A 532 -9.79 18.55 13.99
N GLY A 533 -10.95 18.88 14.59
CA GLY A 533 -11.18 19.03 16.04
C GLY A 533 -11.04 17.74 16.86
N ALA A 534 -9.90 17.07 16.76
CA ALA A 534 -9.53 15.95 17.61
C ALA A 534 -8.93 16.49 18.91
N ALA A 535 -9.46 16.00 20.04
CA ALA A 535 -8.78 16.12 21.31
C ALA A 535 -7.45 15.34 21.22
N VAL A 536 -6.34 16.05 21.36
CA VAL A 536 -5.01 15.45 21.47
C VAL A 536 -4.64 15.50 22.94
N THR A 537 -4.16 14.39 23.50
CA THR A 537 -3.59 14.40 24.86
C THR A 537 -2.20 15.03 24.79
N PRO A 538 -1.98 16.21 25.40
CA PRO A 538 -0.67 16.84 25.40
C PRO A 538 0.37 15.98 26.11
N GLN A 539 1.62 16.08 25.69
CA GLN A 539 2.73 15.33 26.27
C GLN A 539 3.90 16.23 26.64
N ILE A 540 4.69 15.83 27.64
CA ILE A 540 5.91 16.56 27.96
C ILE A 540 6.92 16.41 26.82
N PHE A 541 7.51 17.52 26.39
CA PHE A 541 8.55 17.52 25.38
C PHE A 541 9.47 18.74 25.53
N ASN A 542 10.39 18.94 24.59
CA ASN A 542 11.31 20.08 24.59
C ASN A 542 10.67 21.45 24.34
N THR A 543 9.45 21.51 23.79
CA THR A 543 8.75 22.75 23.41
C THR A 543 7.25 22.60 23.61
N THR A 544 6.56 23.69 23.97
CA THR A 544 5.09 23.72 23.99
C THR A 544 4.56 23.94 22.58
N ALA A 545 4.06 22.89 21.92
CA ALA A 545 3.55 22.98 20.55
C ALA A 545 2.02 23.08 20.50
N ILE A 546 1.52 24.00 19.69
CA ILE A 546 0.09 24.30 19.54
C ILE A 546 -0.34 24.11 18.09
N ILE A 547 -1.46 23.43 17.87
CA ILE A 547 -2.13 23.37 16.56
C ILE A 547 -3.32 24.34 16.56
N PRO A 548 -3.32 25.37 15.70
CA PRO A 548 -4.47 26.22 15.49
C PRO A 548 -5.53 25.53 14.62
N PHE A 549 -6.80 25.72 14.95
CA PHE A 549 -7.93 25.36 14.09
C PHE A 549 -8.24 26.51 13.12
N ILE A 550 -9.28 26.35 12.30
CA ILE A 550 -9.58 27.25 11.16
C ILE A 550 -9.58 28.73 11.57
N GLY A 551 -10.27 29.11 12.66
CA GLY A 551 -10.38 30.51 13.10
C GLY A 551 -9.04 31.13 13.48
N LEU A 552 -8.28 30.48 14.36
CA LEU A 552 -6.97 30.95 14.79
C LEU A 552 -5.95 30.89 13.63
N TYR A 553 -6.01 29.86 12.79
CA TYR A 553 -5.14 29.70 11.63
C TYR A 553 -5.30 30.85 10.64
N GLU A 554 -6.54 31.19 10.29
CA GLU A 554 -6.83 32.31 9.38
C GLU A 554 -6.40 33.64 9.97
N ALA A 555 -6.56 33.83 11.28
CA ALA A 555 -6.15 35.05 11.96
C ALA A 555 -4.62 35.21 12.00
N LEU A 556 -3.87 34.15 12.29
CA LEU A 556 -2.40 34.17 12.33
C LEU A 556 -1.74 34.29 10.95
N ASN A 557 -2.47 34.02 9.86
CA ASN A 557 -1.93 34.09 8.50
C ASN A 557 -1.99 35.51 7.88
N GLN A 558 -2.54 36.49 8.61
CA GLN A 558 -2.79 37.85 8.09
C GLN A 558 -1.65 38.85 8.39
N GLY A 559 -0.57 38.47 9.11
CA GLY A 559 0.53 39.40 9.42
C GLY A 559 1.34 39.07 10.68
N ARG A 560 1.88 40.11 11.32
CA ARG A 560 2.61 40.04 12.60
C ARG A 560 1.63 40.29 13.76
N TYR A 561 1.72 39.48 14.81
CA TYR A 561 0.86 39.57 15.99
C TYR A 561 1.67 39.57 17.28
N GLU A 562 1.22 40.33 18.26
CA GLU A 562 1.56 40.06 19.66
C GLU A 562 0.66 38.93 20.14
N ILE A 563 1.25 37.91 20.76
CA ILE A 563 0.56 36.69 21.18
C ILE A 563 0.79 36.50 22.68
N GLU A 564 -0.32 36.36 23.40
CA GLU A 564 -0.38 35.90 24.79
C GLU A 564 -1.03 34.51 24.78
N ILE A 565 -0.26 33.49 25.13
CA ILE A 565 -0.74 32.12 25.34
C ILE A 565 -0.89 31.93 26.85
N ASN A 566 -2.08 31.60 27.31
CA ASN A 566 -2.34 31.39 28.72
C ASN A 566 -3.06 30.05 28.94
N LEU A 567 -2.33 29.08 29.50
CA LEU A 567 -2.82 27.72 29.75
C LEU A 567 -2.89 27.46 31.25
N SER A 568 -3.89 26.69 31.68
CA SER A 568 -3.90 26.10 33.02
C SER A 568 -2.64 25.27 33.27
N TYR A 569 -2.18 25.20 34.52
CA TYR A 569 -0.97 24.44 34.84
C TYR A 569 -1.13 22.97 34.42
N PRO A 570 -0.18 22.43 33.62
CA PRO A 570 -0.29 21.08 33.08
C PRO A 570 -0.19 20.06 34.21
N LYS A 571 -1.24 19.27 34.40
CA LYS A 571 -1.26 18.25 35.46
C LYS A 571 -0.74 16.93 34.91
N PRO A 572 0.30 16.33 35.51
CA PRO A 572 0.80 15.03 35.08
C PRO A 572 -0.28 13.95 35.22
N ALA A 573 -0.12 12.87 34.44
CA ALA A 573 -0.99 11.71 34.48
C ALA A 573 -1.24 11.21 35.92
N THR A 574 -2.50 10.96 36.26
CA THR A 574 -2.91 10.43 37.58
C THR A 574 -2.76 8.91 37.63
N TYR A 575 -2.84 8.25 36.47
CA TYR A 575 -2.67 6.82 36.31
C TYR A 575 -1.40 6.53 35.50
N PRO A 576 -0.61 5.49 35.87
CA PRO A 576 0.55 5.09 35.10
C PRO A 576 0.14 4.58 33.71
N GLY A 577 1.03 4.71 32.74
CA GLY A 577 0.81 4.21 31.40
C GLY A 577 0.93 2.70 31.39
N ARG A 578 0.28 2.05 30.42
CA ARG A 578 0.37 0.61 30.19
C ARG A 578 0.20 0.31 28.71
N ASN A 579 0.94 -0.69 28.24
CA ASN A 579 0.67 -1.37 26.99
C ASN A 579 -0.14 -2.63 27.28
N ILE A 580 -1.28 -2.78 26.61
CA ILE A 580 -2.11 -3.98 26.70
C ILE A 580 -1.89 -4.80 25.42
N MET A 581 -1.38 -6.02 25.59
CA MET A 581 -1.16 -6.96 24.49
C MET A 581 -1.99 -8.21 24.71
N GLY A 582 -2.87 -8.51 23.76
CA GLY A 582 -3.63 -9.76 23.74
C GLY A 582 -3.03 -10.77 22.76
N TYR A 583 -2.86 -12.02 23.20
CA TYR A 583 -2.36 -13.15 22.42
C TYR A 583 -3.41 -14.26 22.38
N LYS A 584 -3.71 -14.79 21.19
CA LYS A 584 -4.54 -15.99 21.06
C LYS A 584 -3.76 -17.06 20.32
N LEU A 585 -3.57 -18.21 20.96
CA LEU A 585 -2.85 -19.35 20.41
C LEU A 585 -3.73 -20.08 19.38
N GLY A 586 -3.09 -20.59 18.33
CA GLY A 586 -3.75 -21.49 17.37
C GLY A 586 -4.27 -22.77 18.04
N LYS A 587 -5.23 -23.45 17.40
CA LYS A 587 -5.84 -24.68 17.94
C LYS A 587 -4.76 -25.77 18.11
N GLY A 588 -4.54 -26.24 19.34
CA GLY A 588 -3.54 -27.26 19.67
C GLY A 588 -2.09 -26.76 19.73
N LYS A 589 -1.89 -25.44 19.90
CA LYS A 589 -0.57 -24.78 19.91
C LYS A 589 -0.21 -24.28 21.32
N THR A 590 1.09 -24.10 21.58
CA THR A 590 1.66 -23.63 22.86
C THR A 590 2.34 -22.28 22.69
N LEU A 591 2.67 -21.57 23.78
CA LEU A 591 3.43 -20.30 23.70
C LEU A 591 4.79 -20.45 22.97
N GLU A 592 5.41 -21.62 23.05
CA GLU A 592 6.69 -21.95 22.39
C GLU A 592 6.52 -22.35 20.90
N GLN A 593 5.35 -22.85 20.52
CA GLN A 593 5.00 -23.19 19.14
C GLN A 593 3.58 -22.70 18.82
N PRO A 594 3.38 -21.38 18.73
CA PRO A 594 2.04 -20.79 18.83
C PRO A 594 1.20 -20.90 17.56
N GLY A 595 1.81 -21.23 16.42
CA GLY A 595 1.14 -21.24 15.13
C GLY A 595 0.71 -19.82 14.75
N GLU A 596 -0.58 -19.63 14.46
CA GLU A 596 -1.17 -18.29 14.25
C GLU A 596 -1.30 -17.56 15.59
N ILE A 597 -0.55 -16.46 15.75
CA ILE A 597 -0.73 -15.53 16.88
C ILE A 597 -1.45 -14.29 16.36
N VAL A 598 -2.60 -13.98 16.95
CA VAL A 598 -3.20 -12.65 16.81
C VAL A 598 -2.70 -11.80 17.97
N ILE A 599 -1.81 -10.85 17.67
CA ILE A 599 -1.37 -9.82 18.62
C ILE A 599 -2.24 -8.59 18.41
N ILE A 600 -3.09 -8.28 19.38
CA ILE A 600 -3.79 -7.00 19.44
C ILE A 600 -3.03 -6.16 20.45
N GLY A 601 -2.10 -5.34 19.94
CA GLY A 601 -1.38 -4.34 20.73
C GLY A 601 -1.94 -2.96 20.45
N ALA A 602 -2.38 -2.26 21.49
CA ALA A 602 -2.64 -0.83 21.44
C ALA A 602 -1.96 -0.18 22.63
N ALA A 603 -1.10 0.80 22.35
CA ALA A 603 -0.61 1.72 23.36
C ALA A 603 -1.77 2.67 23.68
N TYR A 604 -2.56 2.28 24.68
CA TYR A 604 -3.78 3.00 25.04
C TYR A 604 -3.49 4.12 26.03
N ASP A 605 -2.48 3.92 26.90
CA ASP A 605 -2.24 4.78 28.05
C ASP A 605 -0.89 5.53 28.00
N GLY A 606 -0.13 5.51 26.89
CA GLY A 606 1.08 6.34 26.77
C GLY A 606 2.00 6.17 25.57
N THR A 607 2.96 7.08 25.48
CA THR A 607 4.10 7.15 24.56
C THR A 607 5.38 6.72 25.27
N TYR A 608 6.23 5.98 24.57
CA TYR A 608 7.51 5.44 25.07
C TYR A 608 8.50 6.51 25.51
N ALA A 609 9.00 6.45 26.75
CA ALA A 609 10.23 7.13 27.15
C ALA A 609 11.43 6.36 26.61
N GLY A 610 12.20 6.97 25.71
CA GLY A 610 13.48 6.41 25.29
C GLY A 610 14.48 6.41 26.44
N GLU A 611 15.01 5.24 26.79
CA GLU A 611 16.35 5.19 27.36
C GLU A 611 17.27 5.96 26.41
N SER A 612 17.72 7.11 26.89
CA SER A 612 18.70 7.96 26.25
C SER A 612 19.92 7.10 25.93
N SER A 613 20.11 6.80 24.65
CA SER A 613 21.41 6.38 24.14
C SER A 613 22.39 7.52 24.44
N VAL A 614 23.33 7.24 25.34
CA VAL A 614 24.57 7.98 25.59
C VAL A 614 25.28 8.31 24.28
#